data_AF-A0A7J4JTG6-F1
#
_entry.id   AF-A0A7J4JTG6-F1
#
_cell.length_a   1.000
_cell.length_b   1.000
_cell.length_c   1.000
_cell.angle_alpha   90.00
_cell.angle_beta   90.00
_cell.angle_gamma   90.00
#
_symmetry.space_group_name_H-M   'P 1'
#
loop_
_entity.id
_entity.type
_entity.pdbx_description
1 polymer ?
#
loop_
_entity_poly.entity_id
_entity_poly.type
_entity_poly.pdbx_seq_one_letter_code
_entity_poly.pdbx_strand_id
1 'polypeptide(L)'
;MQKHDALFEEIFSNHDTDEAKAESKSRQDLRTVQVKVLKKVPTFVGSDLKEYGPFSENQAVSLPYKVAKLLISKSMAELEELD
;
A
#
# COMPACT_ATOMS: atom_id res chain seq x y z
N MET A 1 -39.62 27.27 6.05
CA MET A 1 -38.18 27.04 6.32
C MET A 1 -38.07 26.33 7.67
N GLN A 2 -37.03 25.51 7.89
CA GLN A 2 -36.70 24.80 9.14
C GLN A 2 -37.42 23.46 9.37
N LYS A 3 -36.89 22.36 8.81
CA LYS A 3 -36.85 20.99 9.42
C LYS A 3 -35.85 20.05 8.70
N HIS A 4 -34.77 20.56 8.12
CA HIS A 4 -33.78 19.71 7.42
C HIS A 4 -32.37 19.71 8.03
N ASP A 5 -32.13 20.50 9.08
CA ASP A 5 -30.80 20.60 9.69
C ASP A 5 -30.54 19.55 10.79
N ALA A 6 -31.58 18.89 11.32
CA ALA A 6 -31.44 17.96 12.43
C ALA A 6 -30.98 16.54 12.04
N LEU A 7 -31.05 16.17 10.75
CA LEU A 7 -30.57 14.87 10.27
C LEU A 7 -29.07 14.86 9.99
N PHE A 8 -28.45 16.04 9.82
CA PHE A 8 -27.04 16.16 9.53
C PHE A 8 -26.17 16.01 10.78
N GLU A 9 -26.61 16.48 11.96
CA GLU A 9 -25.83 16.37 13.20
C GLU A 9 -25.70 14.92 13.71
N GLU A 10 -26.72 14.08 13.51
CA GLU A 10 -26.71 12.70 14.02
C GLU A 10 -25.74 11.79 13.25
N ILE A 11 -25.48 12.09 11.97
CA ILE A 11 -24.56 11.31 11.13
C ILE A 11 -23.09 11.61 11.46
N PHE A 12 -22.77 12.85 11.85
CA PHE A 12 -21.38 13.25 12.15
C PHE A 12 -20.96 12.98 13.60
N SER A 13 -21.90 12.76 14.53
CA SER A 13 -21.56 12.36 15.91
C SER A 13 -21.13 10.90 16.06
N ASN A 14 -21.29 10.06 15.03
CA ASN A 14 -20.74 8.69 14.99
C ASN A 14 -19.42 8.61 14.21
N HIS A 15 -18.62 9.68 14.19
CA HIS A 15 -17.24 9.59 13.74
C HIS A 15 -16.40 8.95 14.86
N ASP A 16 -16.34 7.62 14.82
CA ASP A 16 -15.31 6.85 15.51
C ASP A 16 -13.95 7.52 15.31
N THR A 17 -13.42 8.03 16.42
CA THR A 17 -12.09 8.59 16.56
C THR A 17 -11.05 7.52 16.24
N ASP A 18 -10.55 7.52 15.01
CA ASP A 18 -9.40 6.70 14.56
C ASP A 18 -8.16 7.60 14.32
N GLU A 19 -7.98 8.64 15.14
CA GLU A 19 -6.83 9.57 15.04
C GLU A 19 -5.49 8.94 15.43
N ALA A 20 -5.47 7.75 16.05
CA ALA A 20 -4.23 7.05 16.42
C ALA A 20 -3.58 6.23 15.29
N LYS A 21 -4.20 6.13 14.10
CA LYS A 21 -3.75 5.21 13.02
C LYS A 21 -3.26 5.91 11.76
N ALA A 22 -3.22 7.25 11.76
CA ALA A 22 -2.81 8.05 10.61
C ALA A 22 -1.29 8.32 10.58
N GLU A 23 -0.64 8.51 11.73
CA GLU A 23 0.78 8.93 11.78
C GLU A 23 1.78 7.81 11.43
N SER A 24 1.39 6.54 11.60
CA SER A 24 2.24 5.40 11.22
C SER A 24 2.15 5.03 9.72
N LYS A 25 1.16 5.55 8.98
CA LYS A 25 0.98 5.24 7.56
C LYS A 25 1.92 6.04 6.66
N SER A 26 2.29 7.28 7.02
CA SER A 26 3.05 8.14 6.10
C SER A 26 4.54 7.73 5.97
N ARG A 27 5.16 7.16 7.01
CA ARG A 27 6.56 6.71 6.96
C ARG A 27 6.75 5.37 6.24
N GLN A 28 5.74 4.52 6.20
CA GLN A 28 5.82 3.22 5.52
C GLN A 28 5.81 3.37 4.00
N ASP A 29 5.23 4.45 3.49
CA ASP A 29 5.08 4.69 2.06
C ASP A 29 6.41 4.93 1.32
N LEU A 30 7.43 5.40 2.03
CA LEU A 30 8.78 5.65 1.50
C LEU A 30 9.76 4.52 1.78
N ARG A 31 9.39 3.52 2.60
CA ARG A 31 10.29 2.41 2.93
C ARG A 31 10.39 1.50 1.71
N THR A 32 11.61 1.31 1.20
CA THR A 32 11.91 0.25 0.24
C THR A 32 12.14 -1.06 0.97
N VAL A 33 11.62 -2.15 0.45
CA VAL A 33 11.82 -3.51 0.97
C VAL A 33 12.35 -4.41 -0.14
N GLN A 34 13.18 -5.37 0.23
CA GLN A 34 13.65 -6.38 -0.69
C GLN A 34 12.64 -7.52 -0.76
N VAL A 35 12.31 -7.92 -1.99
CA VAL A 35 11.39 -9.02 -2.24
C VAL A 35 11.97 -9.93 -3.30
N LYS A 36 11.73 -11.23 -3.14
CA LYS A 36 12.03 -12.23 -4.14
C LYS A 36 10.81 -12.45 -5.01
N VAL A 37 10.92 -12.12 -6.28
CA VAL A 37 9.86 -12.33 -7.27
C VAL A 37 9.73 -13.83 -7.55
N LEU A 38 8.54 -14.38 -7.38
CA LEU A 38 8.27 -15.81 -7.59
C LEU A 38 7.81 -16.15 -9.00
N LYS A 39 7.34 -15.17 -9.77
CA LYS A 39 6.77 -15.37 -11.11
C LYS A 39 7.20 -14.22 -12.01
N LYS A 40 7.26 -14.43 -13.33
CA LYS A 40 7.54 -13.34 -14.26
C LYS A 40 6.55 -12.19 -14.07
N VAL A 41 7.06 -10.99 -13.83
CA VAL A 41 6.27 -9.75 -13.71
C VAL A 41 6.63 -8.86 -14.90
N PRO A 42 5.66 -8.47 -15.75
CA PRO A 42 5.91 -7.53 -16.83
C PRO A 42 6.26 -6.15 -16.26
N THR A 43 6.70 -5.24 -17.12
CA THR A 43 6.93 -3.86 -16.72
C THR A 43 5.63 -3.18 -16.30
N PHE A 44 5.65 -2.40 -15.22
CA PHE A 44 4.49 -1.66 -14.72
C PHE A 44 4.90 -0.32 -14.10
N VAL A 45 3.94 0.57 -13.92
CA VAL A 45 4.14 1.88 -13.27
C VAL A 45 3.66 1.83 -11.82
N GLY A 46 4.51 2.21 -10.88
CA GLY A 46 4.21 2.28 -9.46
C GLY A 46 3.40 3.50 -9.06
N SER A 47 2.98 3.57 -7.79
CA SER A 47 2.24 4.72 -7.25
C SER A 47 3.05 6.01 -7.20
N ASP A 48 4.38 5.91 -7.34
CA ASP A 48 5.33 7.02 -7.42
C ASP A 48 5.63 7.45 -8.86
N LEU A 49 4.83 6.97 -9.83
CA LEU A 49 4.99 7.21 -11.27
C LEU A 49 6.32 6.71 -11.85
N LYS A 50 7.02 5.81 -11.16
CA LYS A 50 8.21 5.14 -11.67
C LYS A 50 7.88 3.81 -12.32
N GLU A 51 8.65 3.47 -13.34
CA GLU A 51 8.55 2.21 -14.04
C GLU A 51 9.39 1.14 -13.34
N TYR A 52 8.80 -0.05 -13.17
CA TYR A 52 9.39 -1.20 -12.50
C TYR A 52 9.27 -2.44 -13.38
N GLY A 53 10.34 -3.24 -13.42
CA GLY A 53 10.37 -4.47 -14.20
C GLY A 53 10.94 -4.28 -15.61
N PRO A 54 10.86 -5.32 -16.46
CA PRO A 54 10.26 -6.62 -16.18
C PRO A 54 11.10 -7.43 -15.19
N PHE A 55 10.46 -8.18 -14.32
CA PHE A 55 11.12 -9.05 -13.34
C PHE A 55 11.02 -10.51 -13.75
N SER A 56 12.11 -11.24 -13.57
CA SER A 56 12.20 -12.68 -13.78
C SER A 56 11.78 -13.45 -12.52
N GLU A 57 11.38 -14.70 -12.71
CA GLU A 57 11.14 -15.63 -11.61
C GLU A 57 12.44 -15.86 -10.82
N ASN A 58 12.30 -15.94 -9.49
CA ASN A 58 13.37 -15.99 -8.49
C ASN A 58 14.30 -14.76 -8.43
N GLN A 59 13.93 -13.63 -9.04
CA GLN A 59 14.74 -12.42 -9.00
C GLN A 59 14.51 -11.64 -7.68
N ALA A 60 15.59 -11.36 -6.96
CA ALA A 60 15.59 -10.45 -5.81
C ALA A 60 15.57 -8.99 -6.30
N VAL A 61 14.60 -8.19 -5.85
CA VAL A 61 14.43 -6.78 -6.24
C VAL A 61 14.04 -5.92 -5.05
N SER A 62 14.47 -4.65 -5.06
CA SER A 62 14.08 -3.67 -4.05
C SER A 62 12.94 -2.81 -4.57
N LEU A 63 11.80 -2.81 -3.87
CA LEU A 63 10.58 -2.11 -4.28
C LEU A 63 10.01 -1.28 -3.13
N PRO A 64 9.28 -0.19 -3.40
CA PRO A 64 8.54 0.52 -2.38
C PRO A 64 7.58 -0.44 -1.65
N TYR A 65 7.43 -0.27 -0.34
CA TYR A 65 6.61 -1.15 0.50
C TYR A 65 5.18 -1.33 -0.05
N LYS A 66 4.57 -0.26 -0.58
CA LYS A 66 3.24 -0.36 -1.22
C LYS A 66 3.24 -1.32 -2.41
N VAL A 67 4.24 -1.22 -3.27
CA VAL A 67 4.39 -2.05 -4.48
C VAL A 67 4.71 -3.49 -4.09
N ALA A 68 5.67 -3.67 -3.19
CA ALA A 68 6.05 -4.98 -2.65
C ALA A 68 4.85 -5.69 -2.00
N LYS A 69 4.10 -4.99 -1.13
CA LYS A 69 2.90 -5.51 -0.49
C LYS A 69 1.85 -5.95 -1.50
N LEU A 70 1.67 -5.20 -2.60
CA LEU A 70 0.77 -5.59 -3.68
C LEU A 70 1.22 -6.89 -4.35
N LEU A 71 2.51 -7.02 -4.68
CA LEU A 71 3.05 -8.24 -5.29
C LEU A 71 2.95 -9.46 -4.36
N ILE A 72 3.24 -9.27 -3.07
CA ILE A 72 3.12 -10.31 -2.04
C ILE A 72 1.66 -10.73 -1.88
N SER A 73 0.72 -9.77 -1.82
CA SER A 73 -0.72 -10.05 -1.69
C SER A 73 -1.29 -10.86 -2.86
N LYS A 74 -0.65 -10.78 -4.03
CA LYS A 74 -1.00 -11.54 -5.23
C LYS A 74 -0.21 -12.84 -5.38
N SER A 75 0.59 -13.21 -4.39
CA SER A 75 1.49 -14.38 -4.43
C SER A 75 2.40 -14.36 -5.67
N MET A 76 2.89 -13.17 -6.03
CA MET A 76 3.83 -12.95 -7.13
C MET A 76 5.26 -12.70 -6.63
N ALA A 77 5.42 -12.34 -5.35
CA ALA A 77 6.70 -12.13 -4.68
C ALA A 77 6.59 -12.52 -3.19
N GLU A 78 7.72 -12.75 -2.56
CA GLU A 78 7.86 -12.99 -1.11
C GLU A 78 8.83 -11.98 -0.50
N LEU A 79 8.65 -11.67 0.80
CA LEU A 79 9.58 -10.81 1.52
C LEU A 79 10.93 -11.54 1.63
N GLU A 80 12.02 -10.86 1.27
CA GLU A 80 13.38 -11.37 1.47
C GLU A 80 13.96 -10.69 2.70
N GLU A 81 13.99 -11.41 3.83
CA GLU A 81 14.67 -10.96 5.04
C GLU A 81 16.17 -11.25 4.87
N LEU A 82 17.00 -10.20 4.94
CA LEU A 82 18.45 -10.36 5.08
C LEU A 82 18.70 -10.70 6.56
N ASP A 83 19.01 -11.96 6.84
CA ASP A 83 19.52 -12.44 8.14
C ASP A 83 20.88 -11.80 8.51
#